data_AF-A0A318NTX6-F1
#
_entry.id   AF-A0A318NTX6-F1
#
_cell.length_a   1.000
_cell.length_b   1.000
_cell.length_c   1.000
_cell.angle_alpha   90.00
_cell.angle_beta   90.00
_cell.angle_gamma   90.00
#
_symmetry.space_group_name_H-M   'P 1'
#
loop_
_entity.id
_entity.type
_entity.pdbx_description
1 polymer ?
#
loop_
_entity_poly.entity_id
_entity_poly.type
_entity_poly.pdbx_seq_one_letter_code
_entity_poly.pdbx_strand_id
1 'polypeptide(L)'
;MADQINTFSDLQARAGVILARLNAAPAVAIAAATNPLLAVEHLGYQFNPDTRTGIGDRIRLGPTAAEKLAELRTTIARLVDRQVDPDDGPAVRRLLTDLGVLPCSDGDEPDTDPPRWQPGGAGPDPLEPLRDRHPVLDPLLEYRRISARRPRFAPPRAFAAILSGAVTTPLTAVTGRLQSPDPEPDTHPR
;
A
#
# COMPACT_ATOMS: atom_id res chain seq x y z
N MET A 1 21.46 -17.66 2.52
CA MET A 1 20.36 -17.57 1.52
C MET A 1 19.28 -16.69 2.14
N ALA A 2 18.86 -15.63 1.46
CA ALA A 2 17.76 -14.82 1.96
C ALA A 2 16.44 -15.61 1.81
N ASP A 3 15.59 -15.59 2.83
CA ASP A 3 14.29 -16.26 2.77
C ASP A 3 13.33 -15.42 1.93
N GLN A 4 12.94 -15.94 0.78
CA GLN A 4 12.09 -15.24 -0.17
C GLN A 4 10.59 -15.41 0.16
N ILE A 5 9.84 -14.32 0.07
CA ILE A 5 8.39 -14.28 0.22
C ILE A 5 7.79 -13.94 -1.15
N ASN A 6 7.24 -14.97 -1.81
CA ASN A 6 6.70 -14.82 -3.15
C ASN A 6 5.19 -14.51 -3.14
N THR A 7 4.48 -14.89 -2.08
CA THR A 7 3.02 -14.74 -2.00
C THR A 7 2.57 -14.27 -0.62
N PHE A 8 1.29 -13.92 -0.48
CA PHE A 8 0.71 -13.67 0.84
C PHE A 8 0.66 -14.95 1.69
N SER A 9 0.44 -16.11 1.09
CA SER A 9 0.48 -17.41 1.78
C SER A 9 1.87 -17.69 2.36
N ASP A 10 2.92 -17.36 1.61
CA ASP A 10 4.31 -17.44 2.09
C ASP A 10 4.56 -16.59 3.34
N LEU A 11 4.00 -15.38 3.35
CA LEU A 11 4.08 -14.48 4.50
C LEU A 11 3.33 -15.06 5.70
N GLN A 12 2.12 -15.59 5.49
CA GLN A 12 1.30 -16.20 6.55
C GLN A 12 1.97 -17.44 7.15
N ALA A 13 2.51 -18.33 6.31
CA ALA A 13 3.23 -19.53 6.75
C ALA A 13 4.42 -19.19 7.66
N ARG A 14 5.04 -18.02 7.45
CA ARG A 14 6.19 -17.53 8.23
C ARG A 14 5.80 -16.57 9.36
N ALA A 15 4.52 -16.23 9.49
CA ALA A 15 4.07 -15.16 10.38
C ALA A 15 4.44 -15.41 11.86
N GLY A 16 4.41 -16.67 12.32
CA GLY A 16 4.80 -17.02 13.69
C GLY A 16 6.27 -16.71 13.99
N VAL A 17 7.17 -17.09 13.07
CA VAL A 17 8.61 -16.84 13.20
C VAL A 17 8.92 -15.35 13.07
N ILE A 18 8.28 -14.67 12.11
CA ILE A 18 8.41 -13.22 11.91
C ILE A 18 8.00 -12.47 13.19
N LEU A 19 6.85 -12.82 13.77
CA LEU A 19 6.34 -12.20 14.99
C LEU A 19 7.24 -12.46 16.20
N ALA A 20 7.75 -13.68 16.36
CA ALA A 20 8.71 -13.98 17.43
C ALA A 20 9.97 -13.10 17.33
N ARG A 21 10.48 -12.91 16.11
CA ARG A 21 11.65 -12.06 15.85
C ARG A 21 11.36 -10.57 16.05
N LEU A 22 10.18 -10.08 15.67
CA LEU A 22 9.75 -8.71 15.96
C LEU A 22 9.62 -8.47 17.46
N ASN A 23 8.98 -9.37 18.19
CA ASN A 23 8.80 -9.25 19.64
C ASN A 23 10.13 -9.27 20.40
N ALA A 24 11.16 -9.94 19.86
CA ALA A 24 12.52 -9.93 20.41
C ALA A 24 13.32 -8.65 20.06
N ALA A 25 12.81 -7.80 19.17
CA ALA A 25 13.50 -6.61 18.67
C ALA A 25 12.61 -5.34 18.79
N PRO A 26 12.54 -4.71 19.98
CA PRO A 26 11.59 -3.63 20.27
C PRO A 26 11.64 -2.44 19.29
N ALA A 27 12.85 -2.01 18.89
CA ALA A 27 13.01 -0.91 17.93
C ALA A 27 12.42 -1.25 16.55
N VAL A 28 12.61 -2.49 16.09
CA VAL A 28 12.04 -2.98 14.83
C VAL A 28 10.53 -3.11 14.94
N ALA A 29 10.00 -3.55 16.09
CA ALA A 29 8.57 -3.66 16.33
C ALA A 29 7.86 -2.29 16.28
N ILE A 30 8.45 -1.25 16.85
CA ILE A 30 7.94 0.13 16.75
C ILE A 30 7.95 0.60 15.29
N ALA A 31 9.06 0.39 14.58
CA ALA A 31 9.16 0.76 13.17
C ALA A 31 8.14 -0.01 12.29
N ALA A 32 7.88 -1.29 12.61
CA ALA A 32 6.92 -2.14 11.91
C ALA A 32 5.48 -1.60 11.93
N ALA A 33 5.11 -0.84 12.97
CA ALA A 33 3.80 -0.19 13.05
C ALA A 33 3.59 0.85 11.93
N THR A 34 4.67 1.39 11.35
CA THR A 34 4.62 2.36 10.25
C THR A 34 4.79 1.73 8.88
N ASN A 35 5.59 0.64 8.79
CA ASN A 35 5.77 -0.12 7.56
C ASN A 35 6.16 -1.57 7.88
N PRO A 36 5.20 -2.51 7.87
CA PRO A 36 5.45 -3.91 8.20
C PRO A 36 6.27 -4.62 7.12
N LEU A 37 6.20 -4.19 5.85
CA LEU A 37 6.99 -4.77 4.77
C LEU A 37 8.49 -4.49 4.98
N LEU A 38 8.84 -3.23 5.26
CA LEU A 38 10.22 -2.86 5.55
C LEU A 38 10.75 -3.55 6.81
N ALA A 39 9.91 -3.78 7.83
CA ALA A 39 10.31 -4.52 9.02
C ALA A 39 10.64 -5.99 8.70
N VAL A 40 9.83 -6.64 7.87
CA VAL A 40 10.10 -8.01 7.41
C VAL A 40 11.38 -8.06 6.55
N GLU A 41 11.59 -7.08 5.67
CA GLU A 41 12.84 -6.96 4.90
C GLU A 41 14.06 -6.75 5.82
N HIS A 42 13.92 -5.93 6.86
CA HIS A 42 14.97 -5.69 7.85
C HIS A 42 15.32 -6.95 8.66
N LEU A 43 14.36 -7.86 8.86
CA LEU A 43 14.62 -9.16 9.47
C LEU A 43 15.34 -10.15 8.53
N GLY A 44 15.67 -9.75 7.30
CA GLY A 44 16.44 -10.55 6.34
C GLY A 44 15.59 -11.37 5.37
N TYR A 45 14.28 -11.12 5.31
CA TYR A 45 13.42 -11.66 4.26
C TYR A 45 13.49 -10.78 3.01
N GLN A 46 13.13 -11.34 1.86
CA GLN A 46 13.03 -10.59 0.60
C GLN A 46 11.67 -10.82 -0.04
N PHE A 47 10.93 -9.76 -0.32
CA PHE A 47 9.70 -9.87 -1.11
C PHE A 47 10.03 -9.97 -2.59
N ASN A 48 9.32 -10.82 -3.31
CA ASN A 48 9.31 -10.75 -4.77
C ASN A 48 8.77 -9.36 -5.20
N PRO A 49 9.51 -8.60 -6.04
CA PRO A 49 9.07 -7.28 -6.51
C PRO A 49 7.66 -7.29 -7.12
N ASP A 50 7.28 -8.35 -7.84
CA ASP A 50 6.02 -8.45 -8.55
C ASP A 50 4.81 -8.58 -7.60
N THR A 51 5.01 -9.19 -6.44
CA THR A 51 3.92 -9.46 -5.48
C THR A 51 3.96 -8.56 -4.26
N ARG A 52 5.08 -7.84 -4.04
CA ARG A 52 5.28 -6.93 -2.90
C ARG A 52 4.14 -5.91 -2.76
N THR A 53 3.74 -5.27 -3.86
CA THR A 53 2.65 -4.29 -3.85
C THR A 53 1.30 -4.94 -3.50
N GLY A 54 1.00 -6.11 -4.08
CA GLY A 54 -0.24 -6.84 -3.76
C GLY A 54 -0.31 -7.32 -2.31
N ILE A 55 0.81 -7.77 -1.75
CA ILE A 55 0.93 -8.12 -0.32
C ILE A 55 0.69 -6.86 0.53
N GLY A 56 1.31 -5.73 0.17
CA GLY A 56 1.12 -4.45 0.85
C GLY A 56 -0.34 -3.98 0.85
N ASP A 57 -0.99 -4.03 -0.31
CA ASP A 57 -2.42 -3.70 -0.45
C ASP A 57 -3.29 -4.59 0.44
N ARG A 58 -3.00 -5.89 0.48
CA ARG A 58 -3.76 -6.84 1.30
C ARG A 58 -3.59 -6.61 2.80
N ILE A 59 -2.36 -6.34 3.26
CA ILE A 59 -2.10 -5.99 4.67
C ILE A 59 -2.83 -4.70 5.04
N ARG A 60 -2.79 -3.71 4.14
CA ARG A 60 -3.32 -2.37 4.40
C ARG A 60 -4.84 -2.33 4.33
N LEU A 61 -5.44 -2.83 3.26
CA LEU A 61 -6.84 -2.63 2.89
C LEU A 61 -7.70 -3.90 2.95
N GLY A 62 -7.08 -5.07 3.13
CA GLY A 62 -7.76 -6.37 3.11
C GLY A 62 -7.84 -7.00 1.72
N PRO A 63 -8.32 -8.25 1.65
CA PRO A 63 -8.29 -9.09 0.44
C PRO A 63 -9.04 -8.48 -0.75
N THR A 64 -10.32 -8.14 -0.54
CA THR A 64 -11.21 -7.64 -1.60
C THR A 64 -10.73 -6.34 -2.23
N ALA A 65 -10.23 -5.41 -1.40
CA ALA A 65 -9.70 -4.15 -1.91
C ALA A 65 -8.39 -4.36 -2.67
N ALA A 66 -7.52 -5.25 -2.20
CA ALA A 66 -6.25 -5.56 -2.88
C ALA A 66 -6.47 -6.20 -4.25
N GLU A 67 -7.41 -7.14 -4.36
CA GLU A 67 -7.84 -7.72 -5.64
C GLU A 67 -8.35 -6.63 -6.57
N LYS A 68 -9.19 -5.72 -6.07
CA LYS A 68 -9.70 -4.62 -6.88
C LYS A 68 -8.61 -3.67 -7.37
N LEU A 69 -7.64 -3.32 -6.52
CA LEU A 69 -6.50 -2.50 -6.91
C LEU A 69 -5.61 -3.18 -7.96
N ALA A 70 -5.47 -4.51 -7.90
CA ALA A 70 -4.73 -5.27 -8.91
C ALA A 70 -5.45 -5.29 -10.27
N GLU A 71 -6.78 -5.45 -10.28
CA GLU A 71 -7.60 -5.33 -11.49
C GLU A 71 -7.49 -3.93 -12.13
N LEU A 72 -7.54 -2.89 -11.31
CA LEU A 72 -7.46 -1.50 -11.76
C LEU A 72 -6.08 -1.19 -12.35
N ARG A 73 -5.00 -1.65 -11.73
CA ARG A 73 -3.63 -1.54 -12.29
C ARG A 73 -3.53 -2.21 -13.65
N THR A 74 -4.05 -3.44 -13.80
CA THR A 74 -4.10 -4.14 -15.08
C THR A 74 -4.92 -3.38 -16.12
N THR A 75 -6.06 -2.81 -15.70
CA THR A 75 -6.95 -2.04 -16.59
C THR A 75 -6.29 -0.75 -17.06
N ILE A 76 -5.66 0.01 -16.16
CA ILE A 76 -4.89 1.21 -16.48
C ILE A 76 -3.80 0.84 -17.48
N ALA A 77 -2.99 -0.18 -17.16
CA ALA A 77 -1.86 -0.56 -18.01
C ALA A 77 -2.29 -0.95 -19.42
N ARG A 78 -3.42 -1.65 -19.57
CA ARG A 78 -4.00 -2.00 -20.87
C ARG A 78 -4.50 -0.78 -21.65
N LEU A 79 -5.09 0.21 -20.96
CA LEU A 79 -5.61 1.43 -21.61
C LEU A 79 -4.50 2.34 -22.14
N VAL A 80 -3.30 2.26 -21.57
CA VAL A 80 -2.18 3.15 -21.90
C VAL A 80 -0.97 2.40 -22.49
N ASP A 81 -1.12 1.09 -22.73
CA ASP A 81 -0.12 0.16 -23.27
C ASP A 81 1.25 0.20 -22.54
N ARG A 82 1.24 0.44 -21.23
CA ARG A 82 2.45 0.43 -20.39
C ARG A 82 2.11 0.28 -18.91
N GLN A 83 3.06 -0.21 -18.13
CA GLN A 83 2.94 -0.24 -16.67
C GLN A 83 3.16 1.17 -16.10
N VAL A 84 2.23 1.61 -15.23
CA VAL A 84 2.34 2.85 -14.46
C VAL A 84 1.87 2.55 -13.05
N ASP A 85 2.66 2.97 -12.05
CA ASP A 85 2.24 2.91 -10.66
C ASP A 85 1.28 4.09 -10.38
N PRO A 86 -0.01 3.86 -10.09
CA PRO A 86 -0.95 4.94 -9.80
C PRO A 86 -0.66 5.67 -8.48
N ASP A 87 0.22 5.10 -7.63
CA ASP A 87 0.66 5.71 -6.38
C ASP A 87 1.91 6.60 -6.55
N ASP A 88 2.55 6.60 -7.73
CA ASP A 88 3.67 7.46 -8.09
C ASP A 88 3.16 8.71 -8.83
N GLY A 89 2.99 9.81 -8.07
CA GLY A 89 2.47 11.07 -8.60
C GLY A 89 3.25 11.63 -9.80
N PRO A 90 4.60 11.64 -9.78
CA PRO A 90 5.41 11.93 -10.96
C PRO A 90 5.17 11.02 -12.18
N ALA A 91 5.04 9.71 -11.98
CA ALA A 91 4.73 8.78 -13.08
C ALA A 91 3.33 9.02 -13.66
N VAL A 92 2.34 9.28 -12.80
CA VAL A 92 0.98 9.66 -13.20
C VAL A 92 0.99 11.00 -13.96
N ARG A 93 1.78 11.99 -13.52
CA ARG A 93 1.92 13.27 -14.23
C ARG A 93 2.42 13.06 -15.66
N ARG A 94 3.55 12.36 -15.80
CA ARG A 94 4.10 12.02 -17.12
C ARG A 94 3.07 11.28 -17.97
N LEU A 95 2.34 10.35 -17.37
CA LEU A 95 1.27 9.64 -18.05
C LEU A 95 0.21 10.57 -18.64
N LEU A 96 -0.33 11.46 -17.81
CA LEU A 96 -1.42 12.33 -18.23
C LEU A 96 -0.93 13.44 -19.18
N THR A 97 0.32 13.89 -19.08
CA THR A 97 0.95 14.79 -20.05
C THR A 97 1.11 14.10 -21.41
N ASP A 98 1.64 12.88 -21.45
CA ASP A 98 1.83 12.12 -22.71
C ASP A 98 0.50 11.87 -23.44
N LEU A 99 -0.58 11.68 -22.67
CA LEU A 99 -1.93 11.49 -23.21
C LEU A 99 -2.63 12.80 -23.61
N GLY A 100 -2.02 13.96 -23.39
CA GLY A 100 -2.63 15.27 -23.66
C GLY A 100 -3.81 15.61 -22.74
N VAL A 101 -3.90 14.95 -21.58
CA VAL A 101 -4.95 15.18 -20.57
C VAL A 101 -4.64 16.42 -19.74
N LEU A 102 -3.37 16.58 -19.33
CA LEU A 102 -2.94 17.77 -18.60
C LEU A 102 -2.70 18.93 -19.56
N PRO A 103 -3.19 20.14 -19.25
CA PRO A 103 -2.93 21.32 -20.06
C PRO A 103 -1.44 21.68 -20.03
N CYS A 104 -0.84 21.96 -21.18
CA CYS A 104 0.59 22.30 -21.32
C CYS A 104 0.95 23.75 -20.90
N SER A 105 0.09 24.44 -20.15
CA SER A 105 0.21 25.90 -19.94
C SER A 105 0.04 26.31 -18.47
N ASP A 106 0.87 27.28 -18.07
CA ASP A 106 1.15 27.99 -16.79
C ASP A 106 0.04 28.22 -15.73
N GLY A 107 -1.02 27.43 -15.67
CA GLY A 107 -2.02 27.43 -14.59
C GLY A 107 -1.63 26.55 -13.40
N ASP A 108 -2.47 26.54 -12.35
CA ASP A 108 -2.37 25.57 -11.25
C ASP A 108 -2.55 24.14 -11.81
N GLU A 109 -1.44 23.49 -12.15
CA GLU A 109 -1.44 22.11 -12.60
C GLU A 109 -2.07 21.24 -11.50
N PRO A 110 -3.03 20.35 -11.83
CA PRO A 110 -3.66 19.51 -10.83
C PRO A 110 -2.61 18.65 -10.13
N ASP A 111 -2.81 18.46 -8.83
CA ASP A 111 -1.94 17.59 -8.05
C ASP A 111 -2.15 16.13 -8.46
N THR A 112 -1.09 15.55 -9.00
CA THR A 112 -1.05 14.16 -9.45
C THR A 112 -0.59 13.24 -8.34
N ASP A 113 -0.09 13.78 -7.22
CA ASP A 113 0.11 12.98 -6.02
C ASP A 113 -1.24 12.39 -5.60
N PRO A 114 -1.25 11.13 -5.17
CA PRO A 114 -2.48 10.50 -4.78
C PRO A 114 -3.01 11.10 -3.47
N PRO A 115 -4.34 11.13 -3.31
CA PRO A 115 -4.96 11.80 -2.18
C PRO A 115 -4.48 11.21 -0.85
N ARG A 116 -4.15 12.11 0.08
CA ARG A 116 -3.79 11.72 1.44
C ARG A 116 -5.02 11.16 2.15
N TRP A 117 -4.81 10.09 2.92
CA TRP A 117 -5.84 9.63 3.84
C TRP A 117 -6.17 10.74 4.84
N GLN A 118 -7.47 10.97 5.07
CA GLN A 118 -7.96 11.86 6.13
C GLN A 118 -9.08 11.16 6.92
N PRO A 119 -9.22 11.44 8.22
CA PRO A 119 -10.38 11.01 9.00
C PRO A 119 -11.67 11.54 8.35
N GLY A 120 -12.62 10.65 8.04
CA GLY A 120 -13.86 11.01 7.34
C GLY A 120 -13.85 10.80 5.82
N GLY A 121 -12.70 10.43 5.23
CA GLY A 121 -12.55 10.12 3.81
C GLY A 121 -11.52 11.01 3.13
N ALA A 122 -11.06 10.61 1.94
CA ALA A 122 -10.25 11.48 1.09
C ALA A 122 -11.07 12.68 0.62
N GLY A 123 -10.49 13.88 0.65
CA GLY A 123 -11.07 15.05 -0.02
C GLY A 123 -11.26 14.84 -1.53
N PRO A 124 -11.84 15.81 -2.25
CA PRO A 124 -12.04 15.70 -3.70
C PRO A 124 -10.70 15.45 -4.40
N ASP A 125 -10.67 14.48 -5.32
CA ASP A 125 -9.47 14.18 -6.10
C ASP A 125 -9.20 15.32 -7.10
N PRO A 126 -8.01 15.92 -7.13
CA PRO A 126 -7.67 16.99 -8.08
C PRO A 126 -7.82 16.59 -9.55
N LEU A 127 -7.80 15.29 -9.85
CA LEU A 127 -8.00 14.76 -11.21
C LEU A 127 -9.47 14.56 -11.58
N GLU A 128 -10.40 14.69 -10.63
CA GLU A 128 -11.85 14.49 -10.84
C GLU A 128 -12.41 15.40 -11.96
N PRO A 129 -12.06 16.71 -12.06
CA PRO A 129 -12.57 17.57 -13.13
C PRO A 129 -12.11 17.16 -14.54
N LEU A 130 -11.09 16.30 -14.62
CA LEU A 130 -10.55 15.82 -15.88
C LEU A 130 -11.19 14.51 -16.32
N ARG A 131 -12.03 13.86 -15.51
CA ARG A 131 -12.54 12.49 -15.73
C ARG A 131 -12.87 12.15 -17.19
N ASP A 132 -13.61 13.04 -17.86
CA ASP A 132 -14.11 12.80 -19.22
C ASP A 132 -13.05 13.01 -20.33
N ARG A 133 -11.81 13.39 -19.99
CA ARG A 133 -10.74 13.69 -20.96
C ARG A 133 -10.08 12.44 -21.53
N HIS A 134 -10.03 11.35 -20.79
CA HIS A 134 -9.45 10.09 -21.26
C HIS A 134 -10.00 8.88 -20.50
N PRO A 135 -10.26 7.73 -21.17
CA PRO A 135 -10.80 6.52 -20.53
C PRO A 135 -9.97 5.96 -19.36
N VAL A 136 -8.70 6.33 -19.24
CA VAL A 136 -7.82 5.91 -18.14
C VAL A 136 -8.18 6.57 -16.81
N LEU A 137 -8.86 7.73 -16.83
CA LEU A 137 -9.12 8.49 -15.63
C LEU A 137 -10.15 7.81 -14.72
N ASP A 138 -11.17 7.15 -15.28
CA ASP A 138 -12.14 6.38 -14.49
C ASP A 138 -11.47 5.31 -13.59
N PRO A 139 -10.68 4.37 -14.13
CA PRO A 139 -10.00 3.39 -13.29
C PRO A 139 -8.92 4.01 -12.40
N LEU A 140 -8.27 5.11 -12.82
CA LEU A 140 -7.28 5.81 -12.00
C LEU A 140 -7.92 6.48 -10.77
N LEU A 141 -9.03 7.19 -10.95
CA LEU A 141 -9.78 7.84 -9.88
C LEU A 141 -10.34 6.81 -8.92
N GLU A 142 -10.88 5.69 -9.43
CA GLU A 142 -11.36 4.60 -8.59
C GLU A 142 -10.22 3.96 -7.78
N TYR A 143 -9.05 3.76 -8.41
CA TYR A 143 -7.86 3.27 -7.72
C TYR A 143 -7.47 4.22 -6.58
N ARG A 144 -7.36 5.52 -6.86
CA ARG A 144 -6.98 6.56 -5.89
C ARG A 144 -7.97 6.62 -4.73
N ARG A 145 -9.26 6.50 -5.00
CA ARG A 145 -10.33 6.43 -4.00
C ARG A 145 -10.19 5.22 -3.07
N ILE A 146 -9.95 4.03 -3.61
CA ILE A 146 -9.75 2.81 -2.80
C ILE A 146 -8.45 2.91 -2.00
N SER A 147 -7.36 3.34 -2.65
CA SER A 147 -6.06 3.50 -2.02
C SER A 147 -6.11 4.50 -0.87
N ALA A 148 -6.90 5.58 -0.96
CA ALA A 148 -6.99 6.57 0.11
C ALA A 148 -7.92 6.18 1.28
N ARG A 149 -8.52 4.98 1.29
CA ARG A 149 -9.37 4.50 2.41
C ARG A 149 -8.60 4.29 3.72
N ARG A 150 -7.30 4.00 3.63
CA ARG A 150 -6.40 3.84 4.79
C ARG A 150 -5.05 4.50 4.53
N PRO A 151 -4.35 4.96 5.58
CA PRO A 151 -3.03 5.54 5.42
C PRO A 151 -2.06 4.56 4.76
N ARG A 152 -1.21 5.08 3.89
CA ARG A 152 -0.12 4.32 3.25
C ARG A 152 0.98 4.04 4.26
N PHE A 153 1.81 3.05 3.97
CA PHE A 153 2.99 2.81 4.77
C PHE A 153 3.98 3.97 4.67
N ALA A 154 4.71 4.19 5.76
CA ALA A 154 5.75 5.21 5.79
C ALA A 154 6.86 4.89 4.78
N PRO A 155 7.45 5.91 4.12
CA PRO A 155 8.54 5.70 3.18
C PRO A 155 9.80 5.19 3.89
N PRO A 156 10.77 4.59 3.15
CA PRO A 156 12.00 4.02 3.73
C PRO A 156 12.76 4.98 4.66
N ARG A 157 12.83 6.28 4.29
CA ARG A 157 13.48 7.30 5.11
C ARG A 157 12.85 7.45 6.51
N ALA A 158 11.51 7.40 6.58
CA ALA A 158 10.79 7.59 7.83
C ALA A 158 10.90 6.33 8.71
N PHE A 159 10.80 5.15 8.09
CA PHE A 159 11.06 3.88 8.76
C PHE A 159 12.47 3.84 9.35
N ALA A 160 13.50 4.20 8.57
CA ALA A 160 14.89 4.21 9.03
C ALA A 160 15.13 5.21 10.17
N ALA A 161 14.50 6.39 10.13
CA ALA A 161 14.62 7.40 11.18
C ALA A 161 13.98 6.96 12.51
N ILE A 162 12.88 6.21 12.46
CA ILE A 162 12.26 5.61 13.65
C ILE A 162 13.15 4.48 14.19
N LEU A 163 13.64 3.62 13.29
CA LEU A 163 14.48 2.48 13.67
C LEU A 163 15.80 2.92 14.32
N SER A 164 16.42 4.01 13.85
CA SER A 164 17.65 4.56 14.42
C SER A 164 17.43 5.39 15.70
N GLY A 165 16.18 5.66 16.06
CA GLY A 165 15.84 6.56 17.17
C GLY A 165 16.04 8.05 16.85
N ALA A 166 16.29 8.41 15.58
CA ALA A 166 16.41 9.81 15.15
C ALA A 166 15.08 10.59 15.25
N VAL A 167 13.95 9.87 15.25
CA VAL A 167 12.62 10.44 15.48
C VAL A 167 11.98 9.75 16.68
N THR A 168 11.55 10.53 17.65
CA THR A 168 10.75 10.04 18.78
C THR A 168 9.31 9.79 18.35
N THR A 169 8.79 8.60 18.65
CA THR A 169 7.39 8.24 18.42
C THR A 169 6.63 8.19 19.75
N PRO A 170 5.31 8.42 19.77
CA PRO A 170 4.51 8.24 20.99
C PRO A 170 4.35 6.76 21.38
N LEU A 171 4.74 5.82 20.51
CA LEU A 171 4.69 4.38 20.79
C LEU A 171 5.90 4.00 21.65
N THR A 172 5.64 3.41 22.81
CA THR A 172 6.68 2.95 23.74
C THR A 172 6.99 1.46 23.60
N ALA A 173 6.01 0.66 23.18
CA ALA A 173 6.15 -0.76 22.91
C ALA A 173 5.13 -1.24 21.89
N VAL A 174 5.53 -2.18 21.03
CA VAL A 174 4.66 -2.89 20.09
C VAL A 174 4.94 -4.38 20.21
N THR A 175 3.89 -5.16 20.42
CA THR A 175 3.97 -6.63 20.46
C THR A 175 2.88 -7.22 19.60
N GLY A 176 3.22 -8.25 18.82
CA GLY A 176 2.25 -8.97 18.00
C GLY A 176 2.00 -10.39 18.51
N ARG A 177 0.76 -10.84 18.34
CA ARG A 177 0.30 -12.20 18.64
C ARG A 177 -0.43 -12.73 17.41
N LEU A 178 -0.16 -13.99 17.04
CA LEU A 178 -1.04 -14.69 16.11
C LEU A 178 -2.37 -14.98 16.80
N GLN A 179 -3.45 -14.59 16.15
CA GLN A 179 -4.77 -15.10 16.48
C GLN A 179 -4.98 -16.38 15.69
N SER A 180 -5.30 -17.47 16.39
CA SER A 180 -5.95 -18.61 15.74
C SER A 180 -7.33 -18.13 15.25
N PRO A 181 -7.81 -18.58 14.08
CA PRO A 181 -9.19 -18.32 13.70
C PRO A 181 -10.10 -18.84 14.82
N ASP A 182 -11.11 -18.06 15.22
CA ASP A 182 -12.15 -18.56 16.11
C ASP A 182 -12.78 -19.81 15.45
N PRO A 183 -13.06 -20.88 16.21
CA PRO A 183 -13.83 -21.99 15.68
C PRO A 183 -15.18 -21.45 15.20
N GLU A 184 -15.56 -21.78 13.95
CA GLU A 184 -16.89 -21.44 13.43
C GLU A 184 -17.94 -21.92 14.44
N PRO A 185 -18.96 -21.10 14.75
CA PRO A 185 -20.00 -21.52 15.66
C PRO A 185 -20.69 -22.76 15.09
N ASP A 186 -20.62 -23.87 15.81
CA ASP A 186 -21.33 -25.12 15.51
C ASP A 186 -22.80 -24.82 15.22
N THR A 187 -23.16 -24.79 13.93
CA THR A 187 -24.56 -24.89 13.52
C THR A 187 -25.03 -26.30 13.81
N HIS A 188 -25.45 -26.55 15.05
CA HIS A 188 -26.26 -27.71 15.38
C HIS A 188 -27.68 -27.51 14.83
N PRO A 189 -28.16 -28.34 13.89
CA PRO A 189 -29.57 -28.38 13.55
C PRO A 189 -30.34 -28.99 14.74
N ARG A 190 -31.39 -28.30 15.17
CA ARG A 190 -32.44 -28.87 16.04
C ARG A 190 -33.47 -29.60 15.19
#